data_AF-A0A1K1LN49-F1
#
_entry.id   AF-A0A1K1LN49-F1
#
_cell.length_a   1.000
_cell.length_b   1.000
_cell.length_c   1.000
_cell.angle_alpha   90.00
_cell.angle_beta   90.00
_cell.angle_gamma   90.00
#
_symmetry.space_group_name_H-M   'P 1'
#
loop_
_entity.id
_entity.type
_entity.pdbx_description
1 polymer ?
#
loop_
_entity_poly.entity_id
_entity_poly.type
_entity_poly.pdbx_seq_one_letter_code
_entity_poly.pdbx_strand_id
1 'polypeptide(L)'
;MSTSNELINMISTQEWDSQNPAAASAIESLEAAFGAIPEDYKALLLFSNGGSLYGKKTPFIVYSVAEVLALFKEKDLYKYIPQSLIFGGDGGGTIYCFDLRPDKGQQVFFIREEDAGYEPNAYSNIVFSGTTLTDTIQRIVNNEKLN
;
A
#
# COMPACT_ATOMS: atom_id res chain seq x y z
N MET A 1 -13.14 13.23 -13.02
CA MET A 1 -12.14 12.27 -13.56
C MET A 1 -12.27 10.99 -12.75
N SER A 2 -11.78 9.83 -13.20
CA SER A 2 -11.74 8.65 -12.33
C SER A 2 -10.66 8.83 -11.26
N THR A 3 -10.87 8.26 -10.06
CA THR A 3 -9.91 8.28 -8.94
C THR A 3 -8.52 7.78 -9.36
N SER A 4 -8.47 6.76 -10.23
CA SER A 4 -7.22 6.25 -10.81
C SER A 4 -6.49 7.29 -11.66
N ASN A 5 -7.18 8.11 -12.46
CA ASN A 5 -6.53 9.14 -13.27
C ASN A 5 -5.98 10.27 -12.39
N GLU A 6 -6.67 10.59 -11.30
CA GLU A 6 -6.21 11.58 -10.32
C GLU A 6 -4.92 11.11 -9.64
N LEU A 7 -4.86 9.83 -9.24
CA LEU A 7 -3.66 9.21 -8.70
C LEU A 7 -2.47 9.32 -9.65
N ILE A 8 -2.63 8.87 -10.90
CA ILE A 8 -1.53 8.87 -11.88
C ILE A 8 -1.06 10.29 -12.17
N ASN A 9 -1.97 11.23 -12.35
CA ASN A 9 -1.61 12.65 -12.53
C ASN A 9 -0.82 13.16 -11.32
N MET A 10 -1.24 12.82 -10.11
CA MET A 10 -0.55 13.25 -8.90
C MET A 10 0.87 12.71 -8.86
N ILE A 11 1.08 11.39 -8.94
CA ILE A 11 2.44 10.82 -8.85
C ILE A 11 3.32 11.25 -10.03
N SER A 12 2.77 11.42 -11.23
CA SER A 12 3.54 11.85 -12.41
C SER A 12 4.08 13.30 -12.31
N THR A 13 3.50 14.12 -11.45
CA THR A 13 3.94 15.52 -11.22
C THR A 13 4.85 15.68 -9.99
N GLN A 14 5.03 14.61 -9.21
CA GLN A 14 5.92 14.59 -8.04
C GLN A 14 7.27 13.99 -8.41
N GLU A 15 8.24 14.06 -7.48
CA GLU A 15 9.48 13.28 -7.54
C GLU A 15 9.19 11.80 -7.25
N TRP A 16 8.44 11.17 -8.15
CA TRP A 16 8.15 9.74 -8.12
C TRP A 16 9.29 8.95 -8.76
N ASP A 17 9.90 8.05 -8.01
CA ASP A 17 10.86 7.09 -8.52
C ASP A 17 10.13 5.92 -9.18
N SER A 18 9.91 6.03 -10.48
CA SER A 18 9.15 5.04 -11.21
C SER A 18 9.95 3.79 -11.53
N GLN A 19 9.27 2.64 -11.43
CA GLN A 19 9.70 1.38 -12.00
C GLN A 19 8.92 1.11 -13.30
N ASN A 20 9.31 0.06 -14.03
CA ASN A 20 8.53 -0.41 -15.18
C ASN A 20 7.13 -0.84 -14.73
N PRO A 21 6.08 -0.64 -15.56
CA PRO A 21 4.74 -1.17 -15.35
C PRO A 21 4.69 -2.65 -15.00
N ALA A 22 3.73 -3.05 -14.16
CA ALA A 22 3.44 -4.45 -13.90
C ALA A 22 2.77 -5.10 -15.12
N ALA A 23 3.11 -6.36 -15.40
CA ALA A 23 2.38 -7.15 -16.39
C ALA A 23 0.97 -7.47 -15.86
N ALA A 24 -0.02 -7.55 -16.76
CA ALA A 24 -1.39 -7.89 -16.38
C ALA A 24 -1.49 -9.21 -15.60
N SER A 25 -0.72 -10.23 -16.00
CA SER A 25 -0.65 -11.53 -15.30
C SER A 25 -0.10 -11.43 -13.88
N ALA A 26 0.72 -10.42 -13.57
CA ALA A 26 1.19 -10.16 -12.22
C ALA A 26 0.06 -9.61 -11.34
N ILE A 27 -0.79 -8.74 -11.89
CA ILE A 27 -2.00 -8.24 -11.21
C ILE A 27 -2.97 -9.39 -10.94
N GLU A 28 -3.20 -10.27 -11.92
CA GLU A 28 -4.02 -11.47 -11.73
C GLU A 28 -3.49 -12.36 -10.60
N SER A 29 -2.17 -12.47 -10.46
CA SER A 29 -1.54 -13.23 -9.37
C SER A 29 -1.76 -12.59 -8.00
N LEU A 30 -1.78 -11.26 -7.90
CA LEU A 30 -2.18 -10.56 -6.68
C LEU A 30 -3.64 -10.80 -6.35
N GLU A 31 -4.53 -10.67 -7.32
CA GLU A 31 -5.97 -10.88 -7.10
C GLU A 31 -6.28 -12.33 -6.72
N ALA A 32 -5.54 -13.30 -7.27
CA ALA A 32 -5.64 -14.70 -6.85
C ALA A 32 -5.21 -14.93 -5.39
N ALA A 33 -4.27 -14.12 -4.88
CA ALA A 33 -3.77 -14.24 -3.51
C ALA A 33 -4.63 -13.52 -2.47
N PHE A 34 -5.18 -12.35 -2.81
CA PHE A 34 -5.86 -11.45 -1.87
C PHE A 34 -7.36 -11.26 -2.15
N GLY A 35 -7.88 -11.78 -3.27
CA GLY A 35 -9.18 -11.39 -3.80
C GLY A 35 -9.12 -10.07 -4.56
N ALA A 36 -10.27 -9.42 -4.76
CA ALA A 36 -10.32 -8.11 -5.42
C ALA A 36 -9.44 -7.10 -4.67
N ILE A 37 -8.58 -6.39 -5.41
CA ILE A 37 -7.71 -5.33 -4.87
C ILE A 37 -8.25 -3.95 -5.28
N PRO A 38 -7.86 -2.85 -4.59
CA PRO A 38 -8.30 -1.51 -4.93
C PRO A 38 -7.93 -1.10 -6.37
N GLU A 39 -8.87 -0.48 -7.07
CA GLU A 39 -8.68 -0.07 -8.47
C GLU A 39 -7.63 1.02 -8.66
N ASP A 40 -7.42 1.87 -7.64
CA ASP A 40 -6.37 2.87 -7.67
C ASP A 40 -4.99 2.27 -7.40
N TYR A 41 -4.89 1.23 -6.55
CA TYR A 41 -3.67 0.43 -6.43
C TYR A 41 -3.32 -0.33 -7.72
N LYS A 42 -4.30 -0.94 -8.36
CA LYS A 42 -4.15 -1.58 -9.67
C LYS A 42 -3.63 -0.60 -10.71
N ALA A 43 -4.21 0.59 -10.77
CA ALA A 43 -3.77 1.65 -11.66
C ALA A 43 -2.32 2.08 -11.38
N LEU A 44 -1.95 2.21 -10.10
CA LEU A 44 -0.56 2.50 -9.72
C LEU A 44 0.39 1.42 -10.23
N LEU A 45 0.10 0.14 -10.00
CA LEU A 45 0.98 -0.95 -10.43
C LEU A 45 1.10 -1.04 -11.96
N LEU A 46 0.03 -0.76 -12.69
CA LEU A 46 0.03 -0.69 -14.16
C LEU A 46 0.78 0.54 -14.70
N PHE A 47 0.99 1.56 -13.87
CA PHE A 47 1.84 2.69 -14.20
C PHE A 47 3.30 2.45 -13.77
N SER A 48 3.52 1.88 -12.59
CA SER A 48 4.81 1.66 -11.95
C SER A 48 4.73 0.46 -10.99
N ASN A 49 5.45 -0.62 -11.29
CA ASN A 49 5.46 -1.84 -10.45
C ASN A 49 6.34 -1.66 -9.21
N GLY A 50 5.82 -0.93 -8.22
CA GLY A 50 6.59 -0.40 -7.11
C GLY A 50 7.07 1.01 -7.41
N GLY A 51 7.92 1.56 -6.54
CA GLY A 51 8.46 2.92 -6.66
C GLY A 51 8.42 3.67 -5.34
N SER A 52 8.81 4.95 -5.34
CA SER A 52 8.78 5.74 -4.10
C SER A 52 8.57 7.24 -4.35
N LEU A 53 8.09 7.95 -3.31
CA LEU A 53 8.07 9.41 -3.29
C LEU A 53 9.27 9.95 -2.50
N TYR A 54 10.05 10.83 -3.13
CA TYR A 54 11.14 11.52 -2.46
C TYR A 54 10.70 12.80 -1.74
N GLY A 55 11.45 13.16 -0.70
CA GLY A 55 11.36 14.48 -0.05
C GLY A 55 10.09 14.76 0.75
N LYS A 56 9.27 13.74 1.03
CA LYS A 56 8.02 13.88 1.80
C LYS A 56 8.25 13.63 3.29
N LYS A 57 7.44 14.27 4.15
CA LYS A 57 7.49 14.03 5.61
C LYS A 57 7.14 12.60 6.01
N THR A 58 6.26 11.99 5.24
CA THR A 58 5.93 10.56 5.33
C THR A 58 6.69 9.88 4.20
N PRO A 59 7.78 9.12 4.47
CA PRO A 59 8.47 8.35 3.44
C PRO A 59 7.50 7.36 2.82
N PHE A 60 7.49 7.21 1.50
CA PHE A 60 6.50 6.35 0.86
C PHE A 60 7.14 5.49 -0.21
N ILE A 61 7.23 4.19 0.08
CA ILE A 61 7.77 3.17 -0.79
C ILE A 61 6.64 2.19 -1.11
N VAL A 62 6.39 1.97 -2.39
CA VAL A 62 5.49 0.92 -2.89
C VAL A 62 6.32 -0.27 -3.31
N TYR A 63 5.94 -1.44 -2.84
CA TYR A 63 6.56 -2.70 -3.21
C TYR A 63 6.08 -3.15 -4.58
N SER A 64 6.97 -3.79 -5.33
CA SER A 64 6.59 -4.49 -6.55
C SER A 64 5.66 -5.66 -6.23
N VAL A 65 4.90 -6.11 -7.23
CA VAL A 65 4.04 -7.29 -7.11
C VAL A 65 4.79 -8.51 -6.57
N ALA A 66 6.04 -8.71 -7.01
CA ALA A 66 6.85 -9.86 -6.60
C ALA A 66 7.19 -9.80 -5.10
N GLU A 67 7.54 -8.62 -4.59
CA GLU A 67 7.82 -8.40 -3.17
C GLU A 67 6.56 -8.61 -2.32
N VAL A 68 5.41 -8.07 -2.74
CA VAL A 68 4.13 -8.28 -2.04
C VAL A 68 3.78 -9.77 -1.95
N LEU A 69 3.93 -10.51 -3.04
CA LEU A 69 3.66 -11.95 -3.06
C LEU A 69 4.67 -12.76 -2.23
N ALA A 70 5.95 -12.34 -2.19
CA ALA A 70 6.96 -12.95 -1.34
C ALA A 70 6.61 -12.78 0.15
N LEU A 71 6.30 -11.56 0.58
CA LEU A 71 5.84 -11.26 1.93
C LEU A 71 4.60 -12.07 2.30
N PHE A 72 3.61 -12.14 1.39
CA PHE A 72 2.40 -12.93 1.62
C PHE A 72 2.68 -14.42 1.79
N LYS A 73 3.71 -14.95 1.13
CA LYS A 73 4.12 -16.35 1.25
C LYS A 73 4.81 -16.65 2.57
N GLU A 74 5.59 -15.71 3.10
CA GLU A 74 6.30 -15.85 4.38
C GLU A 74 5.35 -15.84 5.58
N LYS A 75 4.22 -15.13 5.49
CA LYS A 75 3.15 -15.05 6.51
C LYS A 75 3.52 -14.40 7.85
N ASP A 76 4.80 -14.17 8.14
CA ASP A 76 5.24 -13.64 9.44
C ASP A 76 4.56 -12.30 9.80
N LEU A 77 4.54 -11.33 8.87
CA LEU A 77 3.89 -10.03 9.08
C LEU A 77 2.35 -10.07 9.02
N TYR A 78 1.77 -11.19 8.61
CA TYR A 78 0.32 -11.34 8.51
C TYR A 78 -0.28 -12.02 9.74
N LYS A 79 0.54 -12.45 10.70
CA LYS A 79 0.10 -13.26 11.84
C LYS A 79 -1.05 -12.63 12.62
N TYR A 80 -0.97 -11.34 12.91
CA TYR A 80 -2.00 -10.62 13.66
C TYR A 80 -2.77 -9.57 12.85
N ILE A 81 -2.45 -9.44 11.55
CA ILE A 81 -3.23 -8.68 10.57
C ILE A 81 -3.58 -9.54 9.33
N PRO A 82 -4.21 -10.72 9.48
CA PRO A 82 -4.38 -11.69 8.39
C PRO A 82 -5.32 -11.21 7.28
N GLN A 83 -6.15 -10.20 7.54
CA GLN A 83 -7.10 -9.62 6.59
C GLN A 83 -6.58 -8.29 6.06
N SER A 84 -5.33 -8.29 5.59
CA SER A 84 -4.65 -7.11 5.10
C SER A 84 -3.86 -7.42 3.83
N LEU A 85 -3.60 -6.41 3.01
CA LEU A 85 -2.68 -6.46 1.88
C LEU A 85 -1.56 -5.46 2.12
N ILE A 86 -0.38 -5.94 2.50
CA ILE A 86 0.83 -5.11 2.64
C ILE A 86 1.32 -4.73 1.25
N PHE A 87 1.35 -3.43 0.93
CA PHE A 87 1.71 -2.93 -0.39
C PHE A 87 2.98 -2.05 -0.40
N GLY A 88 3.51 -1.71 0.76
CA GLY A 88 4.59 -0.74 0.88
C GLY A 88 5.02 -0.50 2.31
N GLY A 89 5.83 0.54 2.51
CA GLY A 89 6.29 0.98 3.82
C GLY A 89 7.15 2.23 3.77
N ASP A 90 7.73 2.59 4.91
CA ASP A 90 8.64 3.72 5.06
C ASP A 90 10.14 3.34 4.98
N GLY A 91 10.46 2.04 4.91
CA GLY A 91 11.83 1.53 5.00
C GLY A 91 12.45 1.59 6.41
N GLY A 92 11.68 2.02 7.41
CA GLY A 92 12.05 2.18 8.83
C GLY A 92 11.18 1.35 9.77
N GLY A 93 10.59 0.26 9.28
CA GLY A 93 9.79 -0.69 10.06
C GLY A 93 8.30 -0.33 10.19
N THR A 94 7.79 0.64 9.42
CA THR A 94 6.34 0.84 9.24
C THR A 94 5.93 0.26 7.89
N ILE A 95 4.92 -0.60 7.89
CA ILE A 95 4.32 -1.19 6.69
C ILE A 95 2.96 -0.56 6.39
N TYR A 96 2.64 -0.47 5.11
CA TYR A 96 1.43 0.16 4.58
C TYR A 96 0.52 -0.91 4.02
N CYS A 97 -0.74 -0.86 4.46
CA CYS A 97 -1.68 -1.94 4.25
C CYS A 97 -3.01 -1.42 3.72
N PHE A 98 -3.65 -2.20 2.85
CA PHE A 98 -5.10 -2.12 2.66
C PHE A 98 -5.81 -3.02 3.67
N ASP A 99 -6.93 -2.53 4.20
CA ASP A 99 -7.79 -3.24 5.13
C ASP A 99 -8.83 -4.09 4.40
N LEU A 100 -8.58 -5.40 4.33
CA LEU A 100 -9.46 -6.34 3.63
C LEU A 100 -10.58 -6.89 4.52
N ARG A 101 -10.76 -6.35 5.74
CA ARG A 101 -11.89 -6.72 6.60
C ARG A 101 -13.20 -6.26 5.95
N PRO A 102 -14.29 -7.06 5.98
CA PRO A 102 -15.51 -6.80 5.21
C PRO A 102 -16.17 -5.43 5.43
N ASP A 103 -16.00 -4.82 6.61
CA ASP A 103 -16.59 -3.54 7.01
C ASP A 103 -15.67 -2.33 6.81
N LYS A 104 -14.48 -2.53 6.25
CA LYS A 104 -13.45 -1.47 6.17
C LYS A 104 -13.25 -0.90 4.77
N GLY A 105 -13.86 -1.50 3.76
CA GLY A 105 -13.89 -0.94 2.41
C GLY A 105 -12.51 -0.69 1.79
N GLN A 106 -11.52 -1.53 2.12
CA GLN A 106 -10.16 -1.43 1.58
C GLN A 106 -9.45 -0.10 1.89
N GLN A 107 -9.76 0.48 3.04
CA GLN A 107 -9.07 1.64 3.60
C GLN A 107 -7.57 1.40 3.79
N VAL A 108 -6.78 2.46 3.73
CA VAL A 108 -5.34 2.41 3.95
C VAL A 108 -5.02 2.67 5.42
N PHE A 109 -4.20 1.81 6.01
CA PHE A 109 -3.65 1.99 7.34
C PHE A 109 -2.15 1.68 7.38
N PHE A 110 -1.47 2.30 8.33
CA PHE A 110 -0.06 2.06 8.63
C PHE A 110 0.06 1.33 9.96
N ILE A 111 1.05 0.46 10.08
CA ILE A 111 1.33 -0.27 11.31
C ILE A 111 2.82 -0.59 11.39
N ARG A 112 3.37 -0.71 12.60
CA ARG A 112 4.74 -1.19 12.80
C ARG A 112 4.82 -2.68 12.44
N GLU A 113 5.93 -3.10 11.83
CA GLU A 113 6.19 -4.52 11.55
C GLU A 113 6.15 -5.37 12.82
N GLU A 114 6.64 -4.82 13.93
CA GLU A 114 6.64 -5.48 15.24
C GLU A 114 5.22 -5.75 15.74
N ASP A 115 4.30 -4.80 15.59
CA ASP A 115 2.90 -5.00 15.96
C ASP A 115 2.25 -6.06 15.07
N ALA A 116 2.43 -5.94 13.75
CA ALA A 116 1.83 -6.85 12.76
C ALA A 116 2.23 -8.32 12.97
N GLY A 117 3.50 -8.57 13.32
CA GLY A 117 4.05 -9.92 13.52
C GLY A 117 3.93 -10.45 14.96
N TYR A 118 3.87 -9.58 15.97
CA TYR A 118 4.04 -9.99 17.37
C TYR A 118 2.91 -9.58 18.33
N GLU A 119 2.06 -8.60 18.02
CA GLU A 119 0.98 -8.12 18.90
C GLU A 119 -0.38 -8.77 18.57
N PRO A 120 -0.96 -9.60 19.46
CA PRO A 120 -2.27 -10.22 19.25
C PRO A 120 -3.43 -9.27 18.92
N ASN A 121 -3.36 -8.01 19.37
CA ASN A 121 -4.34 -6.97 19.09
C ASN A 121 -3.83 -5.93 18.07
N ALA A 122 -2.99 -6.33 17.12
CA ALA A 122 -2.35 -5.44 16.14
C ALA A 122 -3.30 -4.44 15.47
N TYR A 123 -4.53 -4.84 15.15
CA TYR A 123 -5.54 -3.95 14.55
C TYR A 123 -5.94 -2.74 15.43
N SER A 124 -5.68 -2.79 16.74
CA SER A 124 -5.88 -1.66 17.65
C SER A 124 -4.74 -0.63 17.61
N ASN A 125 -3.59 -1.01 17.05
CA ASN A 125 -2.39 -0.16 16.96
C ASN A 125 -2.23 0.50 15.57
N ILE A 126 -3.18 0.27 14.66
CA ILE A 126 -3.11 0.84 13.31
C ILE A 126 -3.28 2.36 13.34
N VAL A 127 -2.59 3.04 12.44
CA VAL A 127 -2.82 4.44 12.12
C VAL A 127 -3.59 4.51 10.81
N PHE A 128 -4.81 5.03 10.85
CA PHE A 128 -5.62 5.20 9.64
C PHE A 128 -5.07 6.34 8.77
N SER A 129 -4.78 6.04 7.50
CA SER A 129 -4.06 6.92 6.59
C SER A 129 -4.91 7.45 5.44
N GLY A 130 -6.02 6.79 5.09
CA GLY A 130 -6.93 7.31 4.08
C GLY A 130 -8.00 6.31 3.65
N THR A 131 -9.03 6.84 3.00
CA THR A 131 -10.15 6.04 2.50
C THR A 131 -9.81 5.23 1.25
N THR A 132 -8.83 5.70 0.49
CA THR A 132 -8.31 5.10 -0.75
C THR A 132 -6.80 5.34 -0.82
N LEU A 133 -6.09 4.66 -1.71
CA LEU A 133 -4.68 4.97 -1.95
C LEU A 133 -4.52 6.41 -2.44
N THR A 134 -5.43 6.86 -3.30
CA THR A 134 -5.42 8.22 -3.86
C THR A 134 -5.53 9.28 -2.76
N ASP A 135 -6.42 9.09 -1.80
CA ASP A 135 -6.56 9.95 -0.62
C ASP A 135 -5.27 9.95 0.22
N THR A 136 -4.69 8.78 0.49
CA THR A 136 -3.42 8.68 1.22
C THR A 136 -2.27 9.39 0.50
N ILE A 137 -2.09 9.18 -0.81
CA ILE A 137 -1.04 9.86 -1.57
C ILE A 137 -1.27 11.37 -1.58
N GLN A 138 -2.52 11.85 -1.69
CA GLN A 138 -2.83 13.29 -1.62
C GLN A 138 -2.34 13.90 -0.31
N ARG A 139 -2.58 13.24 0.82
CA ARG A 139 -2.13 13.68 2.14
C ARG A 139 -0.60 13.70 2.25
N ILE A 140 0.07 12.67 1.73
CA ILE A 140 1.55 12.59 1.69
C ILE A 140 2.13 13.71 0.82
N VAL A 141 1.55 13.96 -0.36
CA VAL A 141 1.97 15.03 -1.28
C VAL A 141 1.76 16.41 -0.65
N ASN A 142 0.70 16.58 0.14
CA ASN A 142 0.45 17.76 0.96
C ASN A 142 1.39 17.88 2.19
N ASN A 143 2.38 16.99 2.30
CA ASN A 143 3.39 16.98 3.35
C ASN A 143 2.81 16.80 4.77
N GLU A 144 1.70 16.06 4.88
CA GLU A 144 1.21 15.56 6.16
C GLU A 144 2.15 14.49 6.72
N LYS A 145 2.30 14.47 8.04
CA LYS A 145 2.96 13.38 8.77
C LYS A 145 1.88 12.39 9.21
N LEU A 146 1.93 11.18 8.67
CA LEU A 146 0.87 10.17 8.82
C LEU A 146 1.21 9.03 9.78
N ASN A 147 2.42 9.03 10.36
CA ASN A 147 2.89 8.06 11.36
C ASN A 147 3.67 8.74 12.48
#